data_AF-A0A3D1ASB7-F1
#
_entry.id   AF-A0A3D1ASB7-F1
#
_cell.length_a   1.000
_cell.length_b   1.000
_cell.length_c   1.000
_cell.angle_alpha   90.00
_cell.angle_beta   90.00
_cell.angle_gamma   90.00
#
_symmetry.space_group_name_H-M   'P 1'
#
loop_
_entity.id
_entity.type
_entity.pdbx_description
1 polymer ?
#
loop_
_entity_poly.entity_id
_entity_poly.type
_entity_poly.pdbx_seq_one_letter_code
_entity_poly.pdbx_strand_id
1 'polypeptide(L)'
;MQPAFAQKDFLTTDEVNQLRDVQEPNERLKLYVLFARQRLDQVDQLLKSEKTGRSLTVHDLLDEYGKIIDAIDTVSDDALKRKLDIQLGTAAVTEAEKKFLANLRQFDEKHPKDYARYQFTLKQAIDSTADSLDLAQGDLGQRASEVQAKEEKEKEERDALLMPKEKAAKKAAVEKAAAEEKTKRKAPSLYKPGEKDKDR
;
A
#
# COMPACT_ATOMS: atom_id res chain seq x y z
N MET A 1 29.84 -4.98 9.66
CA MET A 1 28.71 -4.90 8.71
C MET A 1 27.90 -6.18 8.92
N GLN A 2 26.87 -6.14 9.75
CA GLN A 2 26.01 -7.30 9.99
C GLN A 2 25.19 -7.56 8.72
N PRO A 3 25.00 -8.81 8.29
CA PRO A 3 24.16 -9.09 7.14
C PRO A 3 22.73 -8.71 7.53
N ALA A 4 22.12 -7.80 6.77
CA ALA A 4 20.67 -7.65 6.79
C ALA A 4 20.10 -9.03 6.45
N PHE A 5 19.39 -9.66 7.40
CA PHE A 5 18.55 -10.80 7.07
C PHE A 5 17.74 -10.38 5.84
N ALA A 6 17.90 -11.14 4.74
CA ALA A 6 17.08 -10.90 3.56
C ALA A 6 15.64 -10.95 4.05
N GLN A 7 14.94 -9.81 4.04
CA GLN A 7 13.50 -9.82 4.26
C GLN A 7 12.97 -10.75 3.18
N LYS A 8 12.57 -11.95 3.58
CA LYS A 8 11.95 -12.90 2.68
C LYS A 8 10.72 -12.18 2.13
N ASP A 9 10.72 -11.92 0.83
CA ASP A 9 9.61 -11.26 0.17
C ASP A 9 8.35 -12.09 0.42
N PHE A 10 7.30 -11.45 0.94
CA PHE A 10 6.02 -12.11 1.23
C PHE A 10 5.21 -12.40 -0.05
N LEU A 11 5.62 -11.76 -1.14
CA LEU A 11 5.15 -12.02 -2.48
C LEU A 11 6.16 -12.87 -3.24
N THR A 12 5.66 -13.79 -4.03
CA THR A 12 6.43 -14.53 -5.02
C THR A 12 6.90 -13.60 -6.13
N THR A 13 7.94 -14.01 -6.85
CA THR A 13 8.48 -13.23 -7.97
C THR A 13 7.43 -12.93 -9.04
N ASP A 14 6.51 -13.86 -9.28
CA ASP A 14 5.42 -13.67 -10.24
C ASP A 14 4.41 -12.62 -9.77
N GLU A 15 3.98 -12.70 -8.51
CA GLU A 15 3.07 -11.72 -7.90
C GLU A 15 3.69 -10.30 -7.90
N VAL A 16 5.00 -10.20 -7.66
CA VAL A 16 5.73 -8.93 -7.78
C VAL A 16 5.70 -8.40 -9.21
N ASN A 17 5.86 -9.27 -10.22
CA ASN A 17 5.79 -8.87 -11.62
C ASN A 17 4.38 -8.39 -12.00
N GLN A 18 3.33 -9.11 -11.56
CA GLN A 18 1.94 -8.68 -11.78
C GLN A 18 1.69 -7.28 -11.17
N LEU A 19 2.22 -7.01 -9.97
CA LEU A 19 2.13 -5.68 -9.35
C LEU A 19 2.97 -4.61 -10.04
N ARG A 20 4.02 -4.96 -10.78
CA ARG A 20 4.77 -3.97 -11.57
C ARG A 20 3.96 -3.52 -12.78
N ASP A 21 3.19 -4.42 -13.37
CA ASP A 21 2.37 -4.12 -14.53
C ASP A 21 1.09 -3.34 -14.17
N VAL A 22 0.58 -3.53 -12.94
CA VAL A 22 -0.61 -2.85 -12.43
C VAL A 22 -0.24 -1.62 -11.58
N GLN A 23 -0.36 -0.44 -12.19
CA GLN A 23 -0.11 0.85 -11.55
C GLN A 23 -1.39 1.57 -11.08
N GLU A 24 -2.55 1.17 -11.59
CA GLU A 24 -3.84 1.77 -11.19
C GLU A 24 -4.21 1.29 -9.77
N PRO A 25 -4.50 2.19 -8.80
CA PRO A 25 -4.72 1.81 -7.41
C PRO A 25 -5.86 0.81 -7.18
N ASN A 26 -7.01 0.96 -7.84
CA ASN A 26 -8.15 0.05 -7.63
C ASN A 26 -7.83 -1.38 -8.10
N GLU A 27 -7.19 -1.52 -9.26
CA GLU A 27 -6.70 -2.79 -9.79
C GLU A 27 -5.61 -3.38 -8.88
N ARG A 28 -4.70 -2.55 -8.37
CA ARG A 28 -3.65 -2.98 -7.45
C ARG A 28 -4.23 -3.52 -6.14
N LEU A 29 -5.25 -2.85 -5.58
CA LEU A 29 -5.97 -3.33 -4.39
C LEU A 29 -6.64 -4.69 -4.64
N LYS A 30 -7.33 -4.84 -5.78
CA LYS A 30 -7.94 -6.13 -6.17
C LYS A 30 -6.91 -7.24 -6.33
N LEU A 31 -5.72 -6.90 -6.81
CA LEU A 31 -4.63 -7.86 -6.98
C LEU A 31 -4.07 -8.35 -5.65
N TYR A 32 -3.87 -7.45 -4.68
CA TYR A 32 -3.50 -7.86 -3.32
C TYR A 32 -4.59 -8.72 -2.66
N VAL A 33 -5.88 -8.39 -2.85
CA VAL A 33 -6.99 -9.22 -2.39
C VAL A 33 -6.91 -10.64 -2.97
N LEU A 34 -6.54 -10.79 -4.24
CA LEU A 34 -6.33 -12.10 -4.85
C LEU A 34 -5.21 -12.88 -4.16
N PHE A 35 -4.07 -12.24 -3.89
CA PHE A 35 -2.93 -12.89 -3.23
C PHE A 35 -3.26 -13.28 -1.79
N ALA A 36 -3.93 -12.40 -1.03
CA ALA A 36 -4.41 -12.69 0.31
C ALA A 36 -5.31 -13.93 0.32
N ARG A 37 -6.26 -13.99 -0.63
CA ARG A 37 -7.13 -15.16 -0.80
C ARG A 37 -6.34 -16.44 -1.08
N GLN A 38 -5.35 -16.38 -1.98
CA GLN A 38 -4.53 -17.54 -2.30
C GLN A 38 -3.77 -18.08 -1.07
N ARG A 39 -3.25 -17.20 -0.20
CA ARG A 39 -2.60 -17.62 1.05
C ARG A 39 -3.59 -18.33 1.98
N LEU A 40 -4.82 -17.82 2.15
CA LEU A 40 -5.84 -18.47 2.97
C LEU A 40 -6.32 -19.79 2.38
N ASP A 41 -6.45 -19.90 1.05
CA ASP A 41 -6.81 -21.15 0.37
C ASP A 41 -5.73 -22.23 0.59
N GLN A 42 -4.45 -21.84 0.57
CA GLN A 42 -3.33 -22.74 0.90
C GLN A 42 -3.34 -23.17 2.37
N VAL A 43 -3.63 -22.25 3.30
CA VAL A 43 -3.81 -22.58 4.72
C VAL A 43 -4.92 -23.60 4.91
N ASP A 44 -6.09 -23.39 4.31
CA ASP A 44 -7.22 -24.31 4.42
C ASP A 44 -6.87 -25.73 3.89
N GLN A 45 -6.17 -25.81 2.74
CA GLN A 45 -5.69 -27.08 2.20
C GLN A 45 -4.70 -27.80 3.13
N LEU A 46 -3.81 -27.08 3.79
CA LEU A 46 -2.87 -27.65 4.77
C LEU A 46 -3.62 -28.14 6.02
N LEU A 47 -4.56 -27.36 6.53
CA LEU A 47 -5.38 -27.74 7.67
C LEU A 47 -6.24 -28.98 7.38
N LYS A 48 -6.66 -29.18 6.12
CA LYS A 48 -7.37 -30.39 5.67
C LYS A 48 -6.49 -31.62 5.49
N SER A 49 -5.19 -31.48 5.24
CA SER A 49 -4.36 -32.60 4.74
C SER A 49 -3.53 -33.38 5.79
N GLU A 50 -3.68 -33.13 7.10
CA GLU A 50 -2.96 -33.80 8.23
C GLU A 50 -1.47 -34.13 8.01
N LYS A 51 -0.78 -33.41 7.12
CA LYS A 51 0.65 -33.65 6.82
C LYS A 51 1.52 -33.27 8.02
N THR A 52 2.48 -34.12 8.35
CA THR A 52 3.48 -33.82 9.40
C THR A 52 4.29 -32.58 9.01
N GLY A 53 4.51 -31.67 9.97
CA GLY A 53 5.30 -30.45 9.75
C GLY A 53 4.55 -29.30 9.07
N ARG A 54 3.26 -29.46 8.73
CA ARG A 54 2.44 -28.42 8.07
C ARG A 54 2.36 -27.10 8.85
N SER A 55 2.51 -27.16 10.17
CA SER A 55 2.26 -26.02 11.08
C SER A 55 3.22 -24.86 10.84
N LEU A 56 4.47 -25.16 10.42
CA LEU A 56 5.44 -24.13 10.05
C LEU A 56 5.02 -23.43 8.74
N THR A 57 4.54 -24.19 7.76
CA THR A 57 4.02 -23.61 6.52
C THR A 57 2.74 -22.80 6.76
N VAL A 58 1.85 -23.27 7.64
CA VAL A 58 0.65 -22.51 8.04
C VAL A 58 1.05 -21.20 8.72
N HIS A 59 2.03 -21.24 9.62
CA HIS A 59 2.58 -20.03 10.24
C HIS A 59 3.08 -19.03 9.18
N ASP A 60 3.95 -19.48 8.28
CA ASP A 60 4.56 -18.62 7.26
C ASP A 60 3.50 -18.02 6.32
N LEU A 61 2.51 -18.81 5.91
CA LEU A 61 1.41 -18.33 5.06
C LEU A 61 0.53 -17.30 5.76
N LEU A 62 0.30 -17.44 7.07
CA LEU A 62 -0.45 -16.46 7.86
C LEU A 62 0.34 -15.15 8.06
N ASP A 63 1.66 -15.25 8.24
CA ASP A 63 2.55 -14.08 8.30
C ASP A 63 2.62 -13.34 6.95
N GLU A 64 2.74 -14.09 5.85
CA GLU A 64 2.66 -13.53 4.49
C GLU A 64 1.30 -12.88 4.21
N TYR A 65 0.21 -13.53 4.62
CA TYR A 65 -1.14 -12.97 4.53
C TYR A 65 -1.25 -11.63 5.28
N GLY A 66 -0.77 -11.56 6.53
CA GLY A 66 -0.80 -10.32 7.31
C GLY A 66 -0.07 -9.17 6.61
N LYS A 67 1.11 -9.44 6.05
CA LYS A 67 1.88 -8.46 5.25
C LYS A 67 1.16 -8.01 3.98
N ILE A 68 0.34 -8.88 3.38
CA ILE A 68 -0.50 -8.50 2.24
C ILE A 68 -1.59 -7.53 2.68
N ILE A 69 -2.23 -7.74 3.83
CA ILE A 69 -3.22 -6.80 4.40
C ILE A 69 -2.57 -5.44 4.67
N ASP A 70 -1.40 -5.40 5.31
CA ASP A 70 -0.66 -4.14 5.53
C ASP A 70 -0.32 -3.41 4.21
N ALA A 71 -0.03 -4.17 3.14
CA ALA A 71 0.23 -3.63 1.82
C ALA A 71 -1.02 -3.04 1.15
N ILE A 72 -2.21 -3.61 1.40
CA ILE A 72 -3.50 -3.06 0.95
C ILE A 72 -3.73 -1.68 1.60
N ASP A 73 -3.49 -1.57 2.90
CA ASP A 73 -3.62 -0.29 3.61
C ASP A 73 -2.63 0.75 3.12
N THR A 74 -1.37 0.35 2.90
CA THR A 74 -0.33 1.24 2.37
C THR A 74 -0.69 1.78 0.98
N VAL A 75 -1.22 0.93 0.09
CA VAL A 75 -1.65 1.36 -1.25
C VAL A 75 -2.87 2.28 -1.18
N SER A 76 -3.82 1.97 -0.30
CA SER A 76 -5.00 2.81 -0.07
C SER A 76 -4.58 4.21 0.40
N ASP A 77 -3.71 4.29 1.40
CA ASP A 77 -3.22 5.56 1.94
C ASP A 77 -2.41 6.36 0.91
N ASP A 78 -1.53 5.73 0.12
CA ASP A 78 -0.79 6.42 -0.97
C ASP A 78 -1.73 6.95 -2.06
N ALA A 79 -2.79 6.21 -2.38
CA ALA A 79 -3.78 6.68 -3.34
C ALA A 79 -4.59 7.88 -2.80
N LEU A 80 -5.03 7.82 -1.54
CA LEU A 80 -5.73 8.92 -0.87
C LEU A 80 -4.84 10.16 -0.74
N LYS A 81 -3.56 9.95 -0.43
CA LYS A 81 -2.52 11.01 -0.42
C LYS A 81 -2.42 11.72 -1.76
N ARG A 82 -2.47 10.95 -2.85
CA ARG A 82 -2.49 11.48 -4.24
C ARG A 82 -3.85 11.98 -4.69
N LYS A 83 -4.86 11.95 -3.80
CA LYS A 83 -6.25 12.36 -4.06
C LYS A 83 -6.88 11.57 -5.22
N LEU A 84 -6.49 10.30 -5.34
CA LEU A 84 -7.05 9.38 -6.32
C LEU A 84 -8.31 8.72 -5.76
N ASP A 85 -9.27 8.47 -6.65
CA ASP A 85 -10.48 7.74 -6.30
C ASP A 85 -10.19 6.24 -6.22
N ILE A 86 -10.45 5.66 -5.04
CA ILE A 86 -10.25 4.23 -4.75
C ILE A 86 -11.52 3.49 -4.33
N GLN A 87 -12.71 4.09 -4.52
CA GLN A 87 -13.97 3.52 -4.03
C GLN A 87 -14.21 2.08 -4.52
N LEU A 88 -13.87 1.78 -5.78
CA LEU A 88 -14.06 0.44 -6.37
C LEU A 88 -13.10 -0.59 -5.77
N GLY A 89 -11.86 -0.19 -5.50
CA GLY A 89 -10.84 -1.01 -4.86
C GLY A 89 -11.19 -1.27 -3.41
N THR A 90 -11.52 -0.22 -2.65
CA THR A 90 -11.95 -0.33 -1.25
C THR A 90 -13.19 -1.22 -1.10
N ALA A 91 -14.19 -1.08 -1.97
CA ALA A 91 -15.37 -1.95 -1.93
C ALA A 91 -15.00 -3.43 -2.15
N ALA A 92 -14.06 -3.73 -3.05
CA ALA A 92 -13.57 -5.09 -3.27
C ALA A 92 -12.79 -5.64 -2.07
N VAL A 93 -11.98 -4.79 -1.43
CA VAL A 93 -11.24 -5.10 -0.19
C VAL A 93 -12.23 -5.43 0.94
N THR A 94 -13.19 -4.56 1.22
CA THR A 94 -14.20 -4.75 2.27
C THR A 94 -14.97 -6.07 2.10
N GLU A 95 -15.41 -6.38 0.89
CA GLU A 95 -16.15 -7.63 0.62
C GLU A 95 -15.27 -8.89 0.75
N ALA A 96 -13.97 -8.77 0.47
CA ALA A 96 -13.03 -9.87 0.63
C ALA A 96 -12.64 -10.08 2.10
N GLU A 97 -12.33 -9.01 2.83
CA GLU A 97 -11.91 -9.07 4.24
C GLU A 97 -13.00 -9.62 5.16
N LYS A 98 -14.29 -9.33 4.90
CA LYS A 98 -15.40 -10.01 5.60
C LYS A 98 -15.31 -11.53 5.49
N LYS A 99 -14.97 -12.03 4.29
CA LYS A 99 -14.83 -13.48 4.03
C LYS A 99 -13.55 -14.03 4.63
N PHE A 100 -12.46 -13.27 4.56
CA PHE A 100 -11.18 -13.65 5.15
C PHE A 100 -11.28 -13.77 6.67
N LEU A 101 -11.92 -12.81 7.32
CA LEU A 101 -12.14 -12.82 8.75
C LEU A 101 -13.01 -14.02 9.18
N ALA A 102 -14.05 -14.35 8.40
CA ALA A 102 -14.84 -15.55 8.64
C ALA A 102 -13.99 -16.83 8.51
N ASN A 103 -13.15 -16.94 7.48
CA ASN A 103 -12.26 -18.10 7.27
C ASN A 103 -11.23 -18.23 8.40
N LEU A 104 -10.58 -17.13 8.78
CA LEU A 104 -9.57 -17.10 9.85
C LEU A 104 -10.18 -17.51 11.20
N ARG A 105 -11.38 -17.04 11.54
CA ARG A 105 -12.11 -17.47 12.74
C ARG A 105 -12.46 -18.96 12.69
N GLN A 106 -12.87 -19.47 11.54
CA GLN A 106 -13.08 -20.91 11.37
C GLN A 106 -11.79 -21.73 11.55
N PHE A 107 -10.63 -21.19 11.15
CA PHE A 107 -9.35 -21.86 11.40
C PHE A 107 -9.00 -21.86 12.88
N ASP A 108 -9.36 -20.79 13.59
CA ASP A 108 -9.12 -20.64 15.03
C ASP A 108 -9.93 -21.68 15.82
N GLU A 109 -11.21 -21.83 15.49
CA GLU A 109 -12.15 -22.76 16.14
C GLU A 109 -11.76 -24.24 15.98
N LYS A 110 -11.05 -24.63 14.91
CA LYS A 110 -10.69 -26.04 14.64
C LYS A 110 -9.71 -26.63 15.66
N HIS A 111 -8.88 -25.80 16.29
CA HIS A 111 -7.86 -26.21 17.28
C HIS A 111 -7.20 -27.58 17.05
N PRO A 112 -6.56 -27.83 15.88
CA PRO A 112 -5.88 -29.10 15.64
C PRO A 112 -4.70 -29.30 16.61
N LYS A 113 -4.17 -30.53 16.68
CA LYS A 113 -3.08 -30.91 17.63
C LYS A 113 -1.87 -29.98 17.57
N ASP A 114 -1.59 -29.42 16.40
CA ASP A 114 -0.47 -28.55 16.12
C ASP A 114 -0.79 -27.04 16.19
N TYR A 115 -2.02 -26.68 16.60
CA TYR A 115 -2.53 -25.30 16.68
C TYR A 115 -1.61 -24.35 17.46
N ALA A 116 -1.05 -24.80 18.60
CA ALA A 116 -0.16 -24.00 19.43
C ALA A 116 1.08 -23.46 18.69
N ARG A 117 1.44 -24.06 17.54
CA ARG A 117 2.58 -23.63 16.71
C ARG A 117 2.32 -22.37 15.88
N TYR A 118 1.06 -22.07 15.57
CA TYR A 118 0.69 -20.94 14.72
C TYR A 118 -0.46 -20.08 15.29
N GLN A 119 -0.98 -20.43 16.48
CA GLN A 119 -2.10 -19.71 17.12
C GLN A 119 -1.86 -18.20 17.26
N PHE A 120 -0.62 -17.79 17.53
CA PHE A 120 -0.30 -16.38 17.72
C PHE A 120 -0.39 -15.62 16.40
N THR A 121 0.25 -16.14 15.36
CA THR A 121 0.19 -15.58 14.00
C THR A 121 -1.23 -15.60 13.44
N LEU A 122 -2.03 -16.63 13.76
CA LEU A 122 -3.44 -16.67 13.38
C LEU A 122 -4.24 -15.56 14.05
N LYS A 123 -4.05 -15.33 15.35
CA LYS A 123 -4.71 -14.24 16.07
C LYS A 123 -4.29 -12.88 15.54
N GLN A 124 -2.99 -12.68 15.29
CA GLN A 124 -2.50 -11.47 14.64
C GLN A 124 -3.14 -11.26 13.27
N ALA A 125 -3.27 -12.31 12.44
CA ALA A 125 -3.95 -12.21 11.16
C ALA A 125 -5.43 -11.84 11.32
N ILE A 126 -6.13 -12.37 12.33
CA ILE A 126 -7.51 -12.00 12.65
C ILE A 126 -7.60 -10.53 13.03
N ASP A 127 -6.74 -10.09 13.95
CA ASP A 127 -6.72 -8.72 14.47
C ASP A 127 -6.40 -7.73 13.35
N SER A 128 -5.33 -7.95 12.58
CA SER A 128 -4.96 -7.12 11.43
C SER A 128 -6.06 -7.05 10.38
N THR A 129 -6.76 -8.17 10.11
CA THR A 129 -7.88 -8.15 9.15
C THR A 129 -9.09 -7.40 9.69
N ALA A 130 -9.36 -7.50 10.99
CA ALA A 130 -10.46 -6.76 11.61
C ALA A 130 -10.17 -5.25 11.60
N ASP A 131 -8.96 -4.85 11.97
CA ASP A 131 -8.53 -3.44 11.95
C ASP A 131 -8.57 -2.87 10.53
N SER A 132 -8.05 -3.61 9.54
CA SER A 132 -8.08 -3.18 8.14
C SER A 132 -9.52 -3.09 7.59
N LEU A 133 -10.39 -4.04 7.96
CA LEU A 133 -11.81 -4.00 7.59
C LEU A 133 -12.52 -2.78 8.18
N ASP A 134 -12.25 -2.42 9.42
CA ASP A 134 -12.80 -1.23 10.05
C ASP A 134 -12.31 0.04 9.33
N LEU A 135 -11.02 0.09 8.94
CA LEU A 135 -10.47 1.17 8.12
C LEU A 135 -11.08 1.24 6.71
N ALA A 136 -11.39 0.10 6.10
CA ALA A 136 -11.99 0.01 4.77
C ALA A 136 -13.48 0.37 4.77
N GLN A 137 -14.19 0.12 5.87
CA GLN A 137 -15.60 0.52 6.06
C GLN A 137 -15.77 1.97 6.51
N GLY A 138 -14.71 2.59 7.02
CA GLY A 138 -14.70 3.98 7.47
C GLY A 138 -14.98 5.00 6.36
N ASP A 139 -15.18 6.26 6.76
CA ASP A 139 -15.39 7.36 5.81
C ASP A 139 -14.07 7.68 5.08
N LEU A 140 -14.06 7.45 3.76
CA LEU A 140 -12.88 7.69 2.91
C LEU A 140 -12.47 9.17 2.86
N GLY A 141 -13.41 10.11 3.03
CA GLY A 141 -13.10 11.54 3.10
C GLY A 141 -12.40 11.92 4.41
N GLN A 142 -12.84 11.35 5.53
CA GLN A 142 -12.16 11.47 6.82
C GLN A 142 -10.77 10.83 6.76
N ARG A 143 -10.64 9.60 6.25
CA ARG A 143 -9.35 8.92 6.09
C ARG A 143 -8.40 9.72 5.20
N ALA A 144 -8.89 10.28 4.09
CA ALA A 144 -8.09 11.14 3.21
C ALA A 144 -7.59 12.40 3.94
N SER A 145 -8.42 13.00 4.80
CA SER A 145 -8.05 14.17 5.59
C SER A 145 -6.99 13.85 6.65
N GLU A 146 -7.11 12.70 7.32
CA GLU A 146 -6.13 12.23 8.30
C GLU A 146 -4.77 11.90 7.66
N VAL A 147 -4.77 11.26 6.49
CA VAL A 147 -3.55 10.99 5.70
C VAL A 147 -2.87 12.29 5.29
N GLN A 148 -3.63 13.29 4.85
CA GLN A 148 -3.10 14.61 4.49
C GLN A 148 -2.49 15.33 5.70
N ALA A 149 -3.18 15.32 6.86
CA ALA A 149 -2.68 15.94 8.07
C ALA A 149 -1.38 15.27 8.59
N LYS A 150 -1.28 13.94 8.47
CA LYS A 150 -0.05 13.21 8.78
C LYS A 150 1.11 13.63 7.86
N GLU A 151 0.86 13.74 6.55
CA GLU A 151 1.89 14.17 5.60
C GLU A 151 2.37 15.61 5.88
N GLU A 152 1.46 16.54 6.16
CA GLU A 152 1.82 17.91 6.50
C GLU A 152 2.70 17.96 7.75
N LYS A 153 2.33 17.21 8.78
CA LYS A 153 3.11 17.10 10.01
C LYS A 153 4.49 16.48 9.78
N GLU A 154 4.58 15.38 9.04
CA GLU A 154 5.86 14.75 8.70
C GLU A 154 6.76 15.68 7.88
N LYS A 155 6.17 16.46 6.97
CA LYS A 155 6.89 17.47 6.19
C LYS A 155 7.42 18.59 7.08
N GLU A 156 6.61 19.09 8.02
CA GLU A 156 7.04 20.10 8.98
C GLU A 156 8.16 19.60 9.89
N GLU A 157 8.05 18.38 10.41
CA GLU A 157 9.09 17.73 11.22
C GLU A 157 10.39 17.55 10.42
N ARG A 158 10.28 17.07 9.18
CA ARG A 158 11.43 16.93 8.27
C ARG A 158 12.07 18.29 7.97
N ASP A 159 11.27 19.32 7.72
CA ASP A 159 11.79 20.66 7.49
C ASP A 159 12.37 21.26 8.78
N ALA A 160 11.85 20.95 9.96
CA ALA A 160 12.44 21.38 11.23
C ALA A 160 13.85 20.80 11.45
N LEU A 161 14.07 19.54 11.04
CA LEU A 161 15.33 18.81 11.16
C LEU A 161 16.43 19.24 10.16
N LEU A 162 16.08 19.97 9.09
CA LEU A 162 17.08 20.44 8.11
C LEU A 162 18.00 21.52 8.70
N MET A 163 19.30 21.41 8.45
CA MET A 163 20.25 22.46 8.81
C MET A 163 19.98 23.75 8.01
N PRO A 164 20.29 24.95 8.57
CA PRO A 164 20.04 26.23 7.88
C PRO A 164 20.66 26.32 6.48
N LYS A 165 21.82 25.71 6.25
CA LYS A 165 22.48 25.64 4.93
C LYS A 165 21.69 24.79 3.92
N GLU A 166 21.09 23.69 4.36
CA GLU A 166 20.28 22.81 3.51
C GLU A 166 18.93 23.43 3.20
N LYS A 167 18.34 24.18 4.15
CA LYS A 167 17.15 25.02 3.92
C LYS A 167 17.42 26.11 2.87
N ALA A 168 18.57 26.79 2.96
CA ALA A 168 18.97 27.80 1.98
C ALA A 168 19.23 27.18 0.60
N ALA A 169 19.89 26.02 0.53
CA ALA A 169 20.12 25.29 -0.72
C ALA A 169 18.80 24.83 -1.37
N LYS A 170 17.84 24.29 -0.60
CA LYS A 170 16.50 23.93 -1.08
C LYS A 170 15.75 25.15 -1.62
N LYS A 171 15.73 26.27 -0.89
CA LYS A 171 15.07 27.51 -1.36
C LYS A 171 15.68 28.03 -2.66
N ALA A 172 17.00 28.08 -2.74
CA ALA A 172 17.71 28.51 -3.95
C ALA A 172 17.47 27.58 -5.16
N ALA A 173 17.34 26.27 -4.92
CA ALA A 173 17.00 25.31 -5.98
C ALA A 173 15.56 25.48 -6.49
N VAL A 174 14.60 25.74 -5.59
CA VAL A 174 13.20 26.02 -5.96
C VAL A 174 13.08 27.33 -6.73
N GLU A 175 13.78 28.40 -6.32
CA GLU A 175 13.80 29.67 -7.06
C GLU A 175 14.43 29.53 -8.45
N LYS A 176 15.53 28.78 -8.58
CA LYS A 176 16.15 28.48 -9.89
C LYS A 176 15.21 27.69 -10.80
N ALA A 177 14.57 26.64 -10.29
CA ALA A 177 13.62 25.84 -11.06
C ALA A 177 12.42 26.69 -11.54
N ALA A 178 11.88 27.55 -10.67
CA ALA A 178 10.79 28.46 -11.02
C ALA A 178 11.22 29.54 -12.04
N ALA A 179 12.47 29.99 -12.00
CA ALA A 179 13.02 30.92 -12.98
C ALA A 179 13.22 30.26 -14.37
N GLU A 180 13.71 29.02 -14.39
CA GLU A 180 13.90 28.22 -15.62
C GLU A 180 12.57 27.81 -16.28
N GLU A 181 11.51 27.56 -15.50
CA GLU A 181 10.19 27.28 -16.05
C GLU A 181 9.54 28.52 -16.69
N LYS A 182 9.78 29.71 -16.11
CA LYS A 182 9.31 31.00 -16.66
C LYS A 182 10.02 31.40 -17.95
N THR A 183 11.30 31.02 -18.13
CA THR A 183 12.04 31.29 -19.37
C THR A 183 11.65 30.33 -20.50
N LYS A 184 11.34 29.06 -20.21
CA LYS A 184 10.86 28.09 -21.22
C LYS A 184 9.47 28.41 -21.79
N ARG A 185 8.63 29.18 -21.09
CA ARG A 185 7.28 29.60 -21.58
C ARG A 185 7.31 30.76 -22.58
N LYS A 186 8.46 31.42 -22.82
CA LYS A 186 8.60 32.42 -23.89
C LYS A 186 9.26 31.77 -25.11
N ALA A 187 8.48 31.06 -25.91
CA ALA A 187 8.92 30.69 -27.26
C ALA A 187 9.14 32.00 -28.06
N PRO A 188 10.28 32.18 -28.75
CA PRO A 188 10.52 33.36 -29.56
C PRO A 188 9.50 33.40 -30.71
N SER A 189 8.72 34.49 -30.81
CA SER A 189 7.80 34.68 -31.92
C SER A 189 8.58 34.86 -33.22
N LEU A 190 8.18 34.15 -34.29
CA LEU A 190 8.74 34.31 -35.64
C LEU A 190 8.34 35.63 -36.33
N TYR A 191 7.47 36.43 -35.71
CA TYR A 191 7.00 37.70 -36.26
C TYR A 191 8.04 38.81 -36.13
N LYS A 192 8.26 39.54 -37.23
CA LYS A 192 9.08 40.75 -37.25
C LYS A 192 8.35 41.90 -36.54
N PRO A 193 9.07 42.89 -35.99
CA PRO A 193 8.44 44.05 -35.37
C PRO A 193 7.50 44.77 -36.34
N GLY A 194 6.18 44.65 -36.13
CA GLY A 194 5.13 45.32 -36.91
C GLY A 194 4.05 44.44 -37.54
N GLU A 195 4.21 43.10 -37.57
CA GLU A 195 3.14 42.21 -38.04
C GLU A 195 2.22 41.77 -36.89
N LYS A 196 0.91 41.90 -37.08
CA LYS A 196 -0.13 41.31 -36.21
C LYS A 196 -0.79 40.16 -36.94
N ASP A 197 -1.06 39.08 -36.22
CA ASP A 197 -1.84 37.93 -36.69
C ASP A 197 -3.17 38.41 -37.28
N LYS A 198 -3.33 38.24 -38.59
CA LYS A 198 -4.65 38.19 -39.22
C LYS A 198 -5.02 36.73 -39.34
N ASP A 199 -5.60 36.20 -38.27
CA ASP A 199 -6.72 35.25 -38.29
C ASP A 199 -6.93 34.66 -36.90
N ARG A 200 -7.87 35.25 -36.16
CA ARG A 200 -8.83 34.54 -35.30
C ARG A 200 -9.96 35.47 -34.87
#